data_AF-A0A954P608-F1
#
_entry.id   AF-A0A954P608-F1
#
_cell.length_a   1.000
_cell.length_b   1.000
_cell.length_c   1.000
_cell.angle_alpha   90.00
_cell.angle_beta   90.00
_cell.angle_gamma   90.00
#
_symmetry.space_group_name_H-M   'P 1'
#
loop_
_entity.id
_entity.type
_entity.pdbx_description
1 polymer ?
#
loop_
_entity_poly.entity_id
_entity_poly.type
_entity_poly.pdbx_seq_one_letter_code
_entity_poly.pdbx_strand_id
1 'polypeptide(L)'
;MALRVLCCFSLLLLPAGGAAAPPDQDRSVESSGLKLVTPPAQLAIDRGLTWLAARQQENGAFGSGGTYRQNVAITGLAGMAFLSAGHSPGRGRYGPIVGRALDYILARCQPSGFIVDEDTRAHGPMYGHGFATLFLAEVYGMSPRTDIRDKLTRAVRLIVSTQNSEGGWRYQPVPREADISVTVCQVMALRAARNCGIHVPRETIDRSVEY
;
A
#
# COMPACT_ATOMS: atom_id res chain seq x y z
N MET A 1 -19.32 -60.03 38.42
CA MET A 1 -19.64 -59.24 39.63
C MET A 1 -19.99 -57.83 39.17
N ALA A 2 -21.25 -57.46 39.33
CA ALA A 2 -21.92 -56.36 38.65
C ALA A 2 -21.92 -55.08 39.50
N LEU A 3 -21.79 -53.92 38.83
CA LEU A 3 -22.36 -52.59 39.15
C LEU A 3 -21.85 -51.66 38.02
N ARG A 4 -22.57 -51.29 36.96
CA ARG A 4 -23.86 -50.58 36.84
C ARG A 4 -23.97 -49.36 37.76
N VAL A 5 -23.48 -48.22 37.26
CA VAL A 5 -24.11 -46.92 37.50
C VAL A 5 -24.47 -46.34 36.14
N LEU A 6 -25.78 -46.32 35.88
CA LEU A 6 -26.44 -45.56 34.84
C LEU A 6 -26.29 -44.07 35.16
N CYS A 7 -25.86 -43.26 34.20
CA CYS A 7 -26.38 -41.91 34.03
C CYS A 7 -27.03 -41.84 32.66
N CYS A 8 -28.36 -41.88 32.68
CA CYS A 8 -29.22 -41.75 31.52
C CYS A 8 -29.39 -40.28 31.13
N PHE A 9 -29.43 -40.08 29.81
CA PHE A 9 -30.25 -39.12 29.06
C PHE A 9 -30.00 -37.62 29.25
N SER A 10 -29.46 -37.00 28.19
CA SER A 10 -30.26 -36.16 27.29
C SER A 10 -29.51 -35.96 25.97
N LEU A 11 -29.98 -36.61 24.90
CA LEU A 11 -29.65 -36.25 23.53
C LEU A 11 -30.17 -34.82 23.27
N LEU A 12 -29.27 -33.87 23.06
CA LEU A 12 -29.54 -32.67 22.28
C LEU A 12 -28.76 -32.79 20.98
N LEU A 13 -29.45 -33.28 19.94
CA LEU A 13 -29.03 -33.14 18.55
C LEU A 13 -29.01 -31.63 18.22
N LEU A 14 -27.87 -31.00 18.40
CA LEU A 14 -27.57 -29.73 17.75
C LEU A 14 -27.23 -30.03 16.29
N PRO A 15 -27.86 -29.38 15.30
CA PRO A 15 -27.39 -29.50 13.94
C PRO A 15 -25.99 -28.89 13.89
N ALA A 16 -25.03 -29.69 13.45
CA ALA A 16 -23.70 -29.22 13.06
C ALA A 16 -23.88 -28.29 11.85
N GLY A 17 -24.19 -27.03 12.12
CA GLY A 17 -24.08 -25.94 11.18
C GLY A 17 -22.61 -25.63 10.96
N GLY A 18 -21.90 -26.56 10.31
CA GLY A 18 -20.59 -26.28 9.73
C GLY A 18 -20.82 -25.26 8.63
N ALA A 19 -20.65 -23.98 8.95
CA ALA A 19 -20.44 -22.96 7.94
C ALA A 19 -19.18 -23.37 7.19
N ALA A 20 -19.36 -23.96 6.01
CA ALA A 20 -18.27 -24.28 5.11
C ALA A 20 -17.45 -23.00 4.94
N ALA A 21 -16.16 -23.09 5.26
CA ALA A 21 -15.22 -22.06 4.86
C ALA A 21 -15.43 -21.81 3.36
N PRO A 22 -15.48 -20.55 2.90
CA PRO A 22 -15.63 -20.28 1.48
C PRO A 22 -14.57 -21.09 0.72
N PRO A 23 -14.92 -21.69 -0.43
CA PRO A 23 -13.98 -22.48 -1.21
C PRO A 23 -12.72 -21.65 -1.41
N ASP A 24 -11.56 -22.27 -1.20
CA ASP A 24 -10.25 -21.66 -1.42
C ASP A 24 -10.25 -21.13 -2.85
N GLN A 25 -10.50 -19.83 -2.99
CA GLN A 25 -10.50 -19.17 -4.29
C GLN A 25 -9.14 -19.46 -4.88
N ASP A 26 -9.12 -20.09 -6.06
CA ASP A 26 -7.89 -20.44 -6.76
C ASP A 26 -6.95 -19.25 -6.72
N ARG A 27 -5.92 -19.32 -5.86
CA ARG A 27 -4.91 -18.27 -5.70
C ARG A 27 -3.86 -18.40 -6.81
N SER A 28 -4.21 -19.00 -7.94
CA SER A 28 -3.40 -18.96 -9.13
C SER A 28 -3.12 -17.50 -9.48
N VAL A 29 -1.87 -17.22 -9.83
CA VAL A 29 -1.49 -15.88 -10.29
C VAL A 29 -2.27 -15.64 -11.58
N GLU A 30 -3.21 -14.68 -11.55
CA GLU A 30 -3.98 -14.23 -12.71
C GLU A 30 -3.02 -13.84 -13.85
N SER A 31 -2.86 -14.75 -14.81
CA SER A 31 -1.92 -14.63 -15.93
C SER A 31 -2.56 -14.03 -17.17
N SER A 32 -3.87 -13.79 -17.13
CA SER A 32 -4.66 -13.15 -18.19
C SER A 32 -4.08 -11.80 -18.61
N GLY A 33 -3.54 -11.03 -17.66
CA GLY A 33 -2.91 -9.73 -17.90
C GLY A 33 -1.67 -9.76 -18.80
N LEU A 34 -0.94 -10.89 -18.86
CA LEU A 34 0.24 -11.02 -19.74
C LEU A 34 -0.15 -10.93 -21.23
N LYS A 35 -1.36 -11.36 -21.59
CA LYS A 35 -1.88 -11.26 -22.96
C LYS A 35 -2.12 -9.80 -23.39
N LEU A 36 -2.22 -8.87 -22.44
CA LEU A 36 -2.42 -7.45 -22.71
C LEU A 36 -1.10 -6.72 -22.99
N VAL A 37 0.06 -7.28 -22.60
CA VAL A 37 1.39 -6.71 -22.88
C VAL A 37 1.85 -7.11 -24.28
N THR A 38 1.16 -6.58 -25.29
CA THR A 38 1.52 -6.75 -26.70
C THR A 38 2.84 -6.02 -27.03
N PRO A 39 3.53 -6.36 -28.13
CA PRO A 39 4.75 -5.64 -28.53
C PRO A 39 4.57 -4.11 -28.67
N PRO A 40 3.46 -3.59 -29.23
CA PRO A 40 3.20 -2.15 -29.21
C PRO A 40 3.02 -1.57 -27.79
N ALA A 41 2.37 -2.31 -26.89
CA ALA A 41 2.22 -1.90 -25.49
C ALA A 41 3.58 -1.87 -24.78
N GLN A 42 4.43 -2.86 -25.00
CA GLN A 42 5.79 -2.87 -24.45
C GLN A 42 6.60 -1.66 -24.94
N LEU A 43 6.52 -1.34 -26.23
CA LEU A 43 7.20 -0.15 -26.77
C LEU A 43 6.69 1.15 -26.13
N ALA A 44 5.39 1.24 -25.86
CA ALA A 44 4.81 2.39 -25.16
C ALA A 44 5.30 2.50 -23.71
N ILE A 45 5.38 1.37 -22.99
CA ILE A 45 5.94 1.28 -21.64
C ILE A 45 7.40 1.77 -21.65
N ASP A 46 8.23 1.23 -22.55
CA ASP A 46 9.65 1.59 -22.62
C ASP A 46 9.87 3.07 -22.89
N ARG A 47 9.06 3.66 -23.79
CA ARG A 47 9.06 5.10 -24.07
C ARG A 47 8.65 5.91 -22.85
N GLY A 48 7.59 5.49 -22.15
CA GLY A 48 7.11 6.14 -20.93
C GLY A 48 8.15 6.14 -19.81
N LEU A 49 8.79 4.98 -19.55
CA LEU A 49 9.84 4.86 -18.54
C LEU A 49 11.07 5.72 -18.89
N THR A 50 11.45 5.75 -20.17
CA THR A 50 12.55 6.61 -20.65
C THR A 50 12.22 8.09 -20.43
N TRP A 51 10.99 8.49 -20.76
CA TRP A 51 10.51 9.86 -20.58
C TRP A 51 10.46 10.28 -19.11
N LEU A 52 10.02 9.37 -18.22
CA LEU A 52 10.01 9.59 -16.78
C LEU A 52 11.44 9.74 -16.27
N ALA A 53 12.34 8.81 -16.61
CA ALA A 53 13.73 8.83 -16.13
C ALA A 53 14.44 10.15 -16.44
N ALA A 54 14.17 10.75 -17.61
CA ALA A 54 14.72 12.05 -18.01
C ALA A 54 14.16 13.26 -17.23
N ARG A 55 13.14 13.08 -16.39
CA ARG A 55 12.44 14.15 -15.64
C ARG A 55 12.59 14.05 -14.13
N GLN A 56 13.31 13.05 -13.64
CA GLN A 56 13.64 13.00 -12.22
C GLN A 56 14.53 14.20 -11.87
N GLN A 57 14.19 14.90 -10.79
CA GLN A 57 14.97 16.03 -10.30
C GLN A 57 16.26 15.55 -9.62
N GLU A 58 17.20 16.47 -9.41
CA GLU A 58 18.48 16.18 -8.76
C GLU A 58 18.32 15.57 -7.36
N ASN A 59 17.32 16.03 -6.61
CA ASN A 59 16.99 15.50 -5.28
C ASN A 59 16.20 14.17 -5.30
N GLY A 60 15.95 13.59 -6.48
CA GLY A 60 15.23 12.32 -6.64
C GLY A 60 13.71 12.43 -6.79
N ALA A 61 13.13 13.61 -6.58
CA ALA A 61 11.69 13.83 -6.71
C ALA A 61 11.21 13.78 -8.16
N PHE A 62 9.91 13.53 -8.32
CA PHE A 62 9.17 13.76 -9.58
C PHE A 62 8.07 14.80 -9.38
N GLY A 63 7.68 15.41 -10.50
CA GLY A 63 6.64 16.42 -10.55
C GLY A 63 7.08 17.68 -11.28
N SER A 64 6.13 18.56 -11.53
CA SER A 64 6.34 19.83 -12.23
C SER A 64 5.29 20.85 -11.80
N GLY A 65 5.58 22.14 -12.04
CA GLY A 65 4.69 23.25 -11.66
C GLY A 65 4.58 23.46 -10.14
N GLY A 66 4.14 24.63 -9.71
CA GLY A 66 4.21 25.13 -8.31
C GLY A 66 4.05 24.05 -7.22
N THR A 67 2.82 23.75 -6.84
CA THR A 67 2.51 22.83 -5.72
C THR A 67 2.86 21.37 -5.99
N TYR A 68 3.00 20.97 -7.26
CA TYR A 68 3.23 19.58 -7.64
C TYR A 68 4.69 19.24 -7.95
N ARG A 69 5.59 20.23 -7.90
CA ARG A 69 7.00 20.07 -8.30
C ARG A 69 7.68 18.91 -7.59
N GLN A 70 7.46 18.75 -6.29
CA GLN A 70 8.16 17.77 -5.46
C GLN A 70 7.18 16.90 -4.68
N ASN A 71 6.03 16.64 -5.29
CA ASN A 71 4.94 15.96 -4.63
C ASN A 71 5.28 14.48 -4.36
N VAL A 72 5.10 14.06 -3.11
CA VAL A 72 5.42 12.70 -2.66
C VAL A 72 4.52 11.62 -3.31
N ALA A 73 3.27 11.94 -3.67
CA ALA A 73 2.43 11.00 -4.43
C ALA A 73 2.93 10.84 -5.87
N ILE A 74 3.26 11.94 -6.56
CA ILE A 74 3.82 11.87 -7.93
C ILE A 74 5.13 11.08 -7.93
N THR A 75 6.00 11.32 -6.94
CA THR A 75 7.25 10.59 -6.79
C THR A 75 7.00 9.10 -6.52
N GLY A 76 6.07 8.77 -5.64
CA GLY A 76 5.70 7.38 -5.34
C GLY A 76 5.15 6.66 -6.57
N LEU A 77 4.21 7.27 -7.30
CA LEU A 77 3.63 6.71 -8.52
C LEU A 77 4.65 6.54 -9.65
N ALA A 78 5.55 7.51 -9.84
CA ALA A 78 6.65 7.38 -10.79
C ALA A 78 7.58 6.22 -10.42
N GLY A 79 7.92 6.09 -9.13
CA GLY A 79 8.68 4.96 -8.59
C GLY A 79 7.99 3.63 -8.87
N MET A 80 6.70 3.53 -8.58
CA MET A 80 5.87 2.35 -8.86
C MET A 80 5.88 1.94 -10.33
N ALA A 81 5.88 2.89 -11.27
CA ALA A 81 5.97 2.57 -12.70
C ALA A 81 7.27 1.80 -13.04
N PHE A 82 8.40 2.19 -12.45
CA PHE A 82 9.66 1.48 -12.62
C PHE A 82 9.67 0.11 -11.91
N LEU A 83 9.09 0.04 -10.70
CA LEU A 83 8.94 -1.23 -9.97
C LEU A 83 8.13 -2.26 -10.77
N SER A 84 7.01 -1.83 -11.34
CA SER A 84 6.13 -2.67 -12.19
C SER A 84 6.83 -3.17 -13.46
N ALA A 85 7.86 -2.48 -13.94
CA ALA A 85 8.70 -2.91 -15.05
C ALA A 85 9.90 -3.79 -14.62
N GLY A 86 9.96 -4.19 -13.34
CA GLY A 86 10.98 -5.09 -12.80
C GLY A 86 12.28 -4.39 -12.39
N HIS A 87 12.31 -3.06 -12.30
CA HIS A 87 13.45 -2.32 -11.77
C HIS A 87 13.28 -2.11 -10.26
N SER A 88 14.36 -2.18 -9.48
CA SER A 88 14.32 -1.90 -8.04
C SER A 88 15.58 -1.15 -7.62
N PRO A 89 15.65 -0.55 -6.41
CA PRO A 89 16.87 0.11 -5.96
C PRO A 89 18.08 -0.82 -6.10
N GLY A 90 19.11 -0.39 -6.85
CA GLY A 90 20.31 -1.19 -7.12
C GLY A 90 20.17 -2.32 -8.15
N ARG A 91 19.00 -2.51 -8.79
CA ARG A 91 18.76 -3.56 -9.79
C ARG A 91 18.09 -3.05 -11.07
N GLY A 92 18.62 -3.49 -12.21
CA GLY A 92 18.09 -3.17 -13.54
C GLY A 92 18.48 -1.78 -14.02
N ARG A 93 18.16 -1.50 -15.29
CA ARG A 93 18.56 -0.24 -15.98
C ARG A 93 18.15 1.02 -15.22
N TYR A 94 16.94 1.06 -14.67
CA TYR A 94 16.43 2.22 -13.93
C TYR A 94 16.63 2.09 -12.41
N GLY A 95 17.42 1.14 -11.92
CA GLY A 95 17.67 0.96 -10.49
C GLY A 95 18.18 2.22 -9.77
N PRO A 96 19.10 3.02 -10.37
CA PRO A 96 19.49 4.31 -9.79
C PRO A 96 18.36 5.34 -9.72
N ILE A 97 17.41 5.32 -10.67
CA ILE A 97 16.24 6.21 -10.66
C ILE A 97 15.33 5.85 -9.48
N VAL A 98 15.03 4.56 -9.31
CA VAL A 98 14.21 4.07 -8.19
C VAL A 98 14.89 4.32 -6.84
N GLY A 99 16.21 4.13 -6.76
CA GLY A 99 16.99 4.43 -5.57
C GLY A 99 16.86 5.88 -5.12
N ARG A 100 17.03 6.84 -6.04
CA ARG A 100 16.88 8.26 -5.69
C ARG A 100 15.44 8.64 -5.30
N ALA A 101 14.44 8.02 -5.92
CA ALA A 101 13.04 8.23 -5.55
C ALA A 101 12.73 7.70 -4.14
N LEU A 102 13.30 6.53 -3.80
CA LEU A 102 13.26 5.97 -2.45
C LEU A 102 13.90 6.92 -1.44
N ASP A 103 15.14 7.35 -1.70
CA ASP A 103 15.87 8.22 -0.78
C ASP A 103 15.11 9.53 -0.53
N TYR A 104 14.53 10.11 -1.59
CA TYR A 104 13.66 11.29 -1.48
C TYR A 104 12.45 11.04 -0.55
N ILE A 105 11.70 9.96 -0.75
CA ILE A 105 10.52 9.66 0.07
C ILE A 105 10.91 9.35 1.52
N LEU A 106 12.00 8.61 1.75
CA LEU A 106 12.49 8.33 3.10
C LEU A 106 12.89 9.62 3.83
N ALA A 107 13.47 10.60 3.13
CA ALA A 107 13.80 11.91 3.69
C ALA A 107 12.56 12.75 4.08
N ARG A 108 11.39 12.46 3.51
CA ARG A 108 10.10 13.12 3.82
C ARG A 108 9.22 12.38 4.83
N CYS A 109 9.71 11.25 5.36
CA CYS A 109 9.05 10.55 6.45
C CYS A 109 9.34 11.24 7.78
N GLN A 110 8.36 11.97 8.30
CA GLN A 110 8.44 12.66 9.59
C GLN A 110 8.47 11.68 10.77
N PRO A 111 8.89 12.12 11.99
CA PRO A 111 8.82 11.30 13.20
C PRO A 111 7.41 10.80 13.52
N SER A 112 6.39 11.59 13.21
CA SER A 112 4.96 11.24 13.33
C SER A 112 4.54 10.06 12.44
N GLY A 113 5.36 9.69 11.45
CA GLY A 113 4.99 8.77 10.38
C GLY A 113 4.37 9.45 9.17
N PHE A 114 4.06 10.75 9.25
CA PHE A 114 3.47 11.46 8.12
C PHE A 114 4.50 11.61 7.01
N ILE A 115 4.08 11.36 5.77
CA ILE A 115 4.96 11.48 4.60
C ILE A 115 4.43 12.64 3.78
N VAL A 116 5.15 13.76 3.85
CA VAL A 116 4.79 14.99 3.18
C VAL A 116 6.05 15.78 2.88
N ASP A 117 6.08 16.45 1.75
CA ASP A 117 7.08 17.49 1.50
C ASP A 117 6.51 18.83 1.97
N GLU A 118 7.11 19.40 3.01
CA GLU A 118 6.63 20.62 3.68
C GLU A 118 6.74 21.87 2.81
N ASP A 119 7.64 21.87 1.82
CA ASP A 119 7.82 22.96 0.87
C ASP A 119 6.69 22.96 -0.18
N THR A 120 6.06 21.81 -0.41
CA THR A 120 4.86 21.69 -1.25
C THR A 120 3.57 21.77 -0.44
N ARG A 121 2.84 22.89 -0.55
CA ARG A 121 1.49 23.06 0.03
C ARG A 121 0.42 22.32 -0.77
N ALA A 122 0.52 20.99 -0.86
CA ALA A 122 -0.44 20.17 -1.59
C ALA A 122 -1.83 20.22 -0.95
N HIS A 123 -2.86 20.41 -1.77
CA HIS A 123 -4.23 20.15 -1.35
C HIS A 123 -4.40 18.64 -1.19
N GLY A 124 -4.77 18.17 0.00
CA GLY A 124 -4.91 16.73 0.27
C GLY A 124 -3.61 15.99 0.51
N PRO A 125 -2.78 16.38 1.51
CA PRO A 125 -1.51 15.70 1.77
C PRO A 125 -1.66 14.21 2.12
N MET A 126 -2.83 13.76 2.59
CA MET A 126 -3.11 12.33 2.78
C MET A 126 -3.10 11.50 1.48
N TYR A 127 -3.39 12.10 0.30
CA TYR A 127 -3.13 11.41 -0.98
C TYR A 127 -1.64 11.14 -1.16
N GLY A 128 -0.84 12.19 -0.93
CA GLY A 128 0.62 12.13 -0.90
C GLY A 128 1.12 10.99 -0.02
N HIS A 129 0.65 10.99 1.22
CA HIS A 129 1.00 10.00 2.22
C HIS A 129 0.63 8.58 1.81
N GLY A 130 -0.60 8.36 1.31
CA GLY A 130 -1.07 7.04 0.89
C GLY A 130 -0.22 6.46 -0.25
N PHE A 131 -0.02 7.21 -1.33
CA PHE A 131 0.77 6.73 -2.47
C PHE A 131 2.25 6.56 -2.14
N ALA A 132 2.83 7.43 -1.30
CA ALA A 132 4.21 7.26 -0.85
C ALA A 132 4.36 6.03 0.05
N THR A 133 3.38 5.77 0.93
CA THR A 133 3.36 4.56 1.78
C THR A 133 3.23 3.30 0.95
N LEU A 134 2.36 3.30 -0.06
CA LEU A 134 2.24 2.22 -1.04
C LEU A 134 3.59 1.94 -1.72
N PHE A 135 4.26 2.98 -2.23
CA PHE A 135 5.57 2.83 -2.85
C PHE A 135 6.61 2.25 -1.89
N LEU A 136 6.69 2.74 -0.65
CA LEU A 136 7.60 2.18 0.35
C LEU A 136 7.31 0.70 0.64
N ALA A 137 6.05 0.29 0.67
CA ALA A 137 5.65 -1.10 0.87
C ALA A 137 6.12 -2.02 -0.26
N GLU A 138 5.96 -1.59 -1.52
CA GLU A 138 6.42 -2.36 -2.68
C GLU A 138 7.95 -2.44 -2.75
N VAL A 139 8.66 -1.32 -2.53
CA VAL A 139 10.13 -1.33 -2.46
C VAL A 139 10.61 -2.27 -1.35
N TYR A 140 10.00 -2.21 -0.17
CA TYR A 140 10.37 -3.07 0.95
C TYR A 140 10.14 -4.55 0.63
N GLY A 141 9.04 -4.89 -0.04
CA GLY A 141 8.77 -6.26 -0.50
C GLY A 141 9.81 -6.79 -1.48
N MET A 142 10.38 -5.94 -2.33
CA MET A 142 11.40 -6.33 -3.31
C MET A 142 12.84 -6.24 -2.78
N SER A 143 13.11 -5.35 -1.84
CA SER A 143 14.45 -5.04 -1.33
C SER A 143 14.39 -4.70 0.16
N PRO A 144 14.27 -5.72 1.04
CA PRO A 144 14.10 -5.51 2.47
C PRO A 144 15.27 -4.76 3.09
N ARG A 145 15.00 -3.61 3.71
CA ARG A 145 15.95 -2.82 4.50
C ARG A 145 15.29 -2.35 5.80
N THR A 146 16.05 -2.29 6.88
CA THR A 146 15.55 -1.93 8.22
C THR A 146 15.03 -0.49 8.27
N ASP A 147 15.72 0.45 7.65
CA ASP A 147 15.32 1.86 7.61
C ASP A 147 13.98 2.07 6.89
N ILE A 148 13.74 1.33 5.80
CA ILE A 148 12.45 1.32 5.09
C ILE A 148 11.36 0.74 5.99
N ARG A 149 11.62 -0.42 6.63
CA ARG A 149 10.66 -1.07 7.53
C ARG A 149 10.20 -0.14 8.65
N ASP A 150 11.13 0.58 9.26
CA ASP A 150 10.84 1.46 10.38
C ASP A 150 9.98 2.66 9.95
N LYS A 151 10.32 3.31 8.82
CA LYS A 151 9.54 4.43 8.27
C LYS A 151 8.16 3.97 7.79
N LEU A 152 8.09 2.85 7.08
CA LEU A 152 6.84 2.26 6.62
C LEU A 152 5.92 1.88 7.79
N THR A 153 6.46 1.29 8.87
CA THR A 153 5.68 0.95 10.06
C THR A 153 5.06 2.19 10.70
N ARG A 154 5.80 3.31 10.78
CA ARG A 154 5.25 4.57 11.31
C ARG A 154 4.19 5.17 10.39
N ALA A 155 4.40 5.11 9.07
CA ALA A 155 3.42 5.58 8.10
C ALA A 155 2.10 4.80 8.22
N VAL A 156 2.16 3.47 8.28
CA VAL A 156 0.98 2.62 8.50
C VAL A 156 0.26 2.96 9.80
N ARG A 157 1.01 3.17 10.90
CA ARG A 157 0.43 3.59 12.18
C ARG A 157 -0.33 4.91 12.06
N LEU A 158 0.21 5.88 11.33
CA LEU A 158 -0.47 7.15 11.10
C LEU A 158 -1.79 6.95 10.36
N ILE A 159 -1.80 6.15 9.28
CA ILE A 159 -3.03 5.81 8.54
C ILE A 159 -4.06 5.20 9.51
N VAL A 160 -3.69 4.16 10.24
CA VAL A 160 -4.59 3.46 11.18
C VAL A 160 -5.16 4.43 12.22
N SER A 161 -4.32 5.28 12.81
CA SER A 161 -4.73 6.20 13.88
C SER A 161 -5.62 7.37 13.42
N THR A 162 -5.71 7.60 12.11
CA THR A 162 -6.43 8.75 11.54
C THR A 162 -7.70 8.35 10.79
N GLN A 163 -8.08 7.07 10.84
CA GLN A 163 -9.38 6.60 10.33
C GLN A 163 -10.51 7.22 11.16
N ASN A 164 -11.49 7.85 10.51
CA ASN A 164 -12.63 8.44 11.21
C ASN A 164 -13.61 7.35 11.72
N SER A 165 -14.70 7.75 12.39
CA SER A 165 -15.72 6.82 12.91
C SER A 165 -16.47 6.05 11.81
N GLU A 166 -16.59 6.63 10.62
CA GLU A 166 -17.25 6.00 9.46
C GLU A 166 -16.38 4.95 8.76
N GLY A 167 -15.09 4.87 9.08
CA GLY A 167 -14.17 3.91 8.44
C GLY A 167 -13.34 4.50 7.28
N GLY A 168 -13.47 5.80 7.01
CA GLY A 168 -12.78 6.48 5.93
C GLY A 168 -11.70 7.48 6.37
N TRP A 169 -11.05 8.09 5.37
CA TRP A 169 -10.04 9.13 5.53
C TRP A 169 -10.31 10.31 4.61
N ARG A 170 -9.79 11.48 4.97
CA ARG A 170 -9.80 12.67 4.12
C ARG A 170 -8.42 13.30 4.04
N TYR A 171 -8.36 14.52 3.52
CA TYR A 171 -7.16 15.26 3.15
C TYR A 171 -6.17 15.49 4.26
N GLN A 172 -6.61 15.61 5.51
CA GLN A 172 -5.75 15.84 6.67
C GLN A 172 -5.66 14.58 7.53
N PRO A 173 -4.53 14.34 8.22
CA PRO A 173 -4.33 13.19 9.09
C PRO A 173 -5.08 13.37 10.41
N VAL A 174 -6.40 13.51 10.35
CA VAL A 174 -7.30 13.68 11.50
C VAL A 174 -8.56 12.84 11.31
N PRO A 175 -9.06 12.16 12.36
CA PRO A 175 -10.18 11.24 12.27
C PRO A 175 -11.53 11.98 12.34
N ARG A 176 -11.80 12.87 11.38
CA ARG A 176 -13.01 13.70 11.37
C ARG A 176 -13.91 13.47 10.18
N GLU A 177 -13.35 13.44 8.99
CA GLU A 177 -14.09 13.42 7.73
C GLU A 177 -13.56 12.29 6.84
N ALA A 178 -14.39 11.86 5.90
CA ALA A 178 -14.03 10.86 4.90
C ALA A 178 -14.28 11.35 3.47
N ASP A 179 -13.49 10.82 2.54
CA ASP A 179 -13.61 10.98 1.09
C ASP A 179 -13.24 9.64 0.43
N ILE A 180 -14.11 9.12 -0.44
CA ILE A 180 -13.95 7.79 -1.02
C ILE A 180 -12.62 7.60 -1.75
N SER A 181 -12.15 8.62 -2.49
CA SER A 181 -10.91 8.54 -3.23
C SER A 181 -9.68 8.54 -2.32
N VAL A 182 -9.67 9.30 -1.22
CA VAL A 182 -8.60 9.23 -0.22
C VAL A 182 -8.62 7.89 0.51
N THR A 183 -9.81 7.40 0.88
CA THR A 183 -9.99 6.10 1.53
C THR A 183 -9.39 4.98 0.71
N VAL A 184 -9.70 4.90 -0.59
CA VAL A 184 -9.11 3.89 -1.49
C VAL A 184 -7.58 3.98 -1.52
N CYS A 185 -7.01 5.18 -1.54
CA CYS A 185 -5.56 5.36 -1.51
C CYS A 185 -4.93 4.79 -0.23
N GLN A 186 -5.53 5.04 0.93
CA GLN A 186 -5.04 4.49 2.20
C GLN A 186 -5.19 2.98 2.25
N VAL A 187 -6.33 2.44 1.82
CA VAL A 187 -6.58 0.99 1.81
C VAL A 187 -5.59 0.24 0.92
N MET A 188 -5.24 0.78 -0.26
CA MET A 188 -4.20 0.22 -1.11
C MET A 188 -2.84 0.17 -0.41
N ALA A 189 -2.45 1.26 0.26
CA ALA A 189 -1.20 1.32 1.01
C ALA A 189 -1.17 0.32 2.18
N LEU A 190 -2.26 0.21 2.94
CA LEU A 190 -2.41 -0.75 4.02
C LEU A 190 -2.35 -2.20 3.50
N ARG A 191 -2.99 -2.49 2.37
CA ARG A 191 -2.93 -3.81 1.74
C ARG A 191 -1.51 -4.16 1.33
N ALA A 192 -0.80 -3.25 0.65
CA ALA A 192 0.60 -3.47 0.27
C ALA A 192 1.51 -3.68 1.49
N ALA A 193 1.33 -2.88 2.54
CA ALA A 193 2.07 -3.03 3.79
C ALA A 193 1.84 -4.41 4.42
N ARG A 194 0.60 -4.91 4.41
CA ARG A 194 0.28 -6.25 4.90
C ARG A 194 0.93 -7.35 4.06
N ASN A 195 0.98 -7.17 2.74
CA ASN A 195 1.62 -8.11 1.81
C ASN A 195 3.12 -8.25 2.05
N CYS A 196 3.81 -7.18 2.47
CA CYS A 196 5.24 -7.22 2.79
C CYS A 196 5.54 -7.47 4.28
N GLY A 197 4.54 -7.89 5.08
CA GLY A 197 4.74 -8.33 6.46
C GLY A 197 4.71 -7.22 7.52
N ILE A 198 4.20 -6.03 7.19
CA ILE A 198 3.89 -4.98 8.17
C ILE A 198 2.51 -5.25 8.77
N HIS A 199 2.41 -5.18 10.09
CA HIS A 199 1.14 -5.40 10.78
C HIS A 199 0.15 -4.29 10.47
N VAL A 200 -1.06 -4.69 10.07
CA VAL A 200 -2.23 -3.82 9.88
C VAL A 200 -3.40 -4.45 10.66
N PRO A 201 -4.06 -3.73 11.57
CA PRO A 201 -5.23 -4.25 12.27
C PRO A 201 -6.34 -4.62 11.29
N ARG A 202 -6.93 -5.81 11.48
CA ARG A 202 -8.01 -6.31 10.62
C ARG A 202 -9.21 -5.35 10.62
N GLU A 203 -9.59 -4.87 11.80
CA GLU A 203 -10.72 -3.96 11.99
C GLU A 203 -10.61 -2.68 11.15
N THR A 204 -9.40 -2.14 10.97
CA THR A 204 -9.18 -0.96 10.12
C THR A 204 -9.61 -1.24 8.67
N ILE A 205 -9.32 -2.42 8.15
CA ILE A 205 -9.72 -2.81 6.79
C ILE A 205 -11.22 -3.10 6.74
N ASP A 206 -11.74 -3.86 7.70
CA ASP A 206 -13.16 -4.24 7.73
C ASP A 206 -14.05 -2.98 7.74
N ARG A 207 -13.74 -1.99 8.59
CA ARG A 207 -14.46 -0.70 8.64
C ARG A 207 -14.36 0.11 7.35
N SER A 208 -13.23 0.03 6.64
CA SER A 208 -13.05 0.73 5.36
C SER A 208 -13.81 0.10 4.20
N VAL A 209 -14.18 -1.18 4.32
CA VAL A 209 -15.01 -1.90 3.35
C VAL A 209 -16.50 -1.66 3.59
N GLU A 210 -16.88 -1.42 4.84
CA GLU A 210 -18.26 -1.07 5.22
C GLU A 210 -18.63 0.39 4.91
N TYR A 211 -17.63 1.28 4.84
CA TYR A 211 -17.75 2.69 4.43
C TYR A 211 -18.18 2.85 2.97
#